data_AF-A0A7C9KBU1-F1
#
_entry.id   AF-A0A7C9KBU1-F1
#
_cell.length_a   1.000
_cell.length_b   1.000
_cell.length_c   1.000
_cell.angle_alpha   90.00
_cell.angle_beta   90.00
_cell.angle_gamma   90.00
#
_symmetry.space_group_name_H-M   'P 1'
#
loop_
_entity.id
_entity.type
_entity.pdbx_description
1 polymer ?
#
loop_
_entity_poly.entity_id
_entity_poly.type
_entity_poly.pdbx_seq_one_letter_code
_entity_poly.pdbx_strand_id
1 'polypeptide(L)'
;GVVAKNDADRASCLTQVQQLFDQAVVIGQLPAATDTFLATHGLHAYLVGLMHEWVLNPDAYDLATCAAPLIDCYLGGLKVSPPVCRPSATMSWP
;
A
#
# COMPACT_ATOMS: atom_id res chain seq x y z
N GLY A 1 -9.39 -21.98 -12.14
CA GLY A 1 -8.53 -21.59 -13.27
C GLY A 1 -7.39 -20.72 -12.76
N VAL A 2 -6.31 -20.57 -13.54
CA VAL A 2 -5.10 -19.83 -13.13
C VAL A 2 -5.41 -18.38 -12.70
N VAL A 3 -6.35 -17.71 -13.36
CA VAL A 3 -6.78 -16.34 -13.02
C VAL A 3 -7.38 -16.25 -11.61
N ALA A 4 -8.34 -17.12 -11.28
CA ALA A 4 -8.97 -17.15 -9.95
C ALA A 4 -7.97 -17.47 -8.83
N LYS A 5 -6.91 -18.23 -9.14
CA LYS A 5 -5.84 -18.55 -8.19
C LYS A 5 -4.96 -17.32 -7.93
N ASN A 6 -4.55 -16.62 -8.99
CA ASN A 6 -3.76 -15.39 -8.89
C ASN A 6 -4.50 -14.28 -8.12
N ASP A 7 -5.81 -14.13 -8.34
CA ASP A 7 -6.62 -13.14 -7.62
C ASP A 7 -6.74 -13.47 -6.12
N ALA A 8 -6.91 -14.75 -5.78
CA ALA A 8 -6.97 -15.20 -4.40
C ALA A 8 -5.63 -15.02 -3.68
N ASP A 9 -4.52 -15.35 -4.34
CA ASP A 9 -3.18 -15.20 -3.77
C ASP A 9 -2.86 -13.69 -3.56
N ARG A 10 -3.27 -12.81 -4.50
CA ARG A 10 -3.18 -11.35 -4.35
C ARG A 10 -4.01 -10.83 -3.18
N ALA A 11 -5.26 -11.26 -3.06
CA ALA A 11 -6.13 -10.83 -1.96
C ALA A 11 -5.56 -11.24 -0.59
N SER A 12 -4.97 -12.45 -0.50
CA SER A 12 -4.30 -12.91 0.72
C SER A 12 -3.08 -12.05 1.07
N CYS A 13 -2.25 -11.72 0.07
CA CYS A 13 -1.09 -10.85 0.27
C CYS A 13 -1.51 -9.46 0.78
N LEU A 14 -2.52 -8.85 0.16
CA LEU A 14 -3.05 -7.55 0.60
C LEU A 14 -3.62 -7.62 2.02
N THR A 15 -4.29 -8.71 2.38
CA THR A 15 -4.80 -8.91 3.75
C THR A 15 -3.66 -8.92 4.77
N GLN A 16 -2.55 -9.60 4.47
CA GLN A 16 -1.39 -9.65 5.36
C GLN A 16 -0.74 -8.27 5.52
N VAL A 17 -0.61 -7.51 4.44
CA VAL A 17 -0.08 -6.14 4.48
C VAL A 17 -0.99 -5.23 5.31
N GLN A 18 -2.31 -5.34 5.15
CA GLN A 18 -3.25 -4.54 5.93
C GLN A 18 -3.14 -4.83 7.42
N GLN A 19 -3.02 -6.11 7.80
CA GLN A 19 -2.81 -6.51 9.19
C GLN A 19 -1.54 -5.91 9.80
N LEU A 20 -0.47 -5.77 9.01
CA LEU A 20 0.76 -5.11 9.46
C LEU A 20 0.53 -3.61 9.70
N PHE A 21 -0.23 -2.94 8.83
CA PHE A 21 -0.59 -1.53 9.05
C PHE A 21 -1.54 -1.35 10.23
N ASP A 22 -2.51 -2.25 10.44
CA ASP A 22 -3.36 -2.25 11.63
C ASP A 22 -2.51 -2.37 12.90
N GLN A 23 -1.55 -3.29 12.92
CA GLN A 23 -0.64 -3.44 14.04
C GLN A 23 0.22 -2.19 14.25
N ALA A 24 0.73 -1.58 13.18
CA ALA A 24 1.51 -0.35 13.24
C ALA A 24 0.72 0.82 13.83
N VAL A 25 -0.58 0.91 13.55
CA VAL A 25 -1.49 1.87 14.20
C VAL A 25 -1.63 1.55 15.69
N VAL A 26 -1.86 0.28 16.05
CA VAL A 26 -2.04 -0.15 17.45
C VAL A 26 -0.83 0.17 18.32
N ILE A 27 0.39 -0.01 17.79
CA ILE A 27 1.64 0.27 18.53
C ILE A 27 2.13 1.72 18.38
N GLY A 28 1.34 2.59 17.74
CA GLY A 28 1.66 4.01 17.59
C GLY A 28 2.77 4.35 16.59
N GLN A 29 3.14 3.41 15.69
CA GLN A 29 4.07 3.67 14.60
C GLN A 29 3.42 4.45 13.44
N LEU A 30 2.09 4.37 13.31
CA LEU A 30 1.29 5.18 12.39
C LEU A 30 0.23 5.97 13.16
N PRO A 31 -0.24 7.12 12.64
CA PRO A 31 -1.32 7.87 13.27
C PRO A 31 -2.60 7.05 13.42
N ALA A 32 -3.32 7.23 14.53
CA ALA A 32 -4.56 6.49 14.83
C ALA A 32 -5.69 6.67 13.81
N ALA A 33 -5.65 7.74 13.01
CA ALA A 33 -6.64 8.02 11.98
C ALA A 33 -6.34 7.35 10.63
N THR A 34 -5.23 6.61 10.52
CA THR A 34 -4.79 5.98 9.27
C THR A 34 -5.84 4.99 8.76
N ASP A 35 -6.28 5.19 7.52
CA ASP A 35 -7.03 4.21 6.77
C ASP A 35 -6.07 3.13 6.24
N THR A 36 -5.98 2.02 6.96
CA THR A 36 -5.03 0.94 6.68
C THR A 36 -5.38 0.17 5.41
N PHE A 37 -6.66 0.13 5.03
CA PHE A 37 -7.11 -0.42 3.76
C PHE A 37 -6.56 0.39 2.58
N LEU A 38 -6.73 1.72 2.61
CA LEU A 38 -6.18 2.59 1.57
C LEU A 38 -4.64 2.62 1.59
N ALA A 39 -4.02 2.60 2.78
CA ALA A 39 -2.57 2.53 2.89
C ALA A 39 -2.00 1.25 2.24
N THR A 40 -2.71 0.12 2.37
CA THR A 40 -2.36 -1.16 1.73
C THR A 40 -2.49 -1.09 0.22
N HIS A 41 -3.61 -0.57 -0.27
CA HIS A 41 -3.83 -0.43 -1.71
C HIS A 41 -2.85 0.56 -2.35
N GLY A 42 -2.53 1.66 -1.66
CA GLY A 42 -1.52 2.62 -2.09
C GLY A 42 -0.14 1.98 -2.20
N LEU A 43 0.27 1.17 -1.21
CA LEU A 43 1.57 0.50 -1.23
C LEU A 43 1.65 -0.48 -2.41
N HIS A 44 0.63 -1.30 -2.60
CA HIS A 44 0.59 -2.24 -3.71
C HIS A 44 0.61 -1.52 -5.07
N ALA A 45 -0.17 -0.46 -5.25
CA ALA A 45 -0.18 0.32 -6.48
C ALA A 45 1.19 0.96 -6.75
N TYR A 46 1.84 1.51 -5.71
CA TYR A 46 3.17 2.10 -5.80
C TYR A 46 4.22 1.07 -6.23
N LEU A 47 4.27 -0.09 -5.57
CA LEU A 47 5.21 -1.16 -5.91
C LEU A 47 5.00 -1.70 -7.32
N VAL A 48 3.76 -1.96 -7.72
CA VAL A 48 3.43 -2.40 -9.08
C VAL A 48 3.83 -1.35 -10.11
N GLY A 49 3.61 -0.07 -9.84
CA GLY A 49 4.02 1.04 -10.71
C GLY A 49 5.53 1.09 -10.90
N LEU A 50 6.30 1.03 -9.81
CA LEU A 50 7.77 1.01 -9.85
C LEU A 50 8.31 -0.16 -10.66
N MET A 51 7.80 -1.38 -10.41
CA MET A 51 8.22 -2.57 -11.16
C MET A 51 7.85 -2.47 -12.65
N HIS A 52 6.65 -1.97 -12.95
CA HIS A 52 6.20 -1.83 -14.33
C HIS A 52 7.02 -0.80 -15.10
N GLU A 53 7.26 0.37 -14.52
CA GLU A 53 8.12 1.41 -15.08
C GLU A 53 9.53 0.86 -15.34
N TRP A 54 10.12 0.21 -14.34
CA TRP A 54 11.47 -0.33 -14.45
C TRP A 54 11.59 -1.42 -15.52
N VAL A 55 10.61 -2.30 -15.68
CA VAL A 55 10.60 -3.31 -16.75
C VAL A 55 10.58 -2.67 -18.15
N LEU A 56 9.95 -1.51 -18.30
CA LEU A 56 9.92 -0.78 -19.58
C LEU A 56 11.23 -0.07 -19.89
N ASN A 57 11.94 0.41 -18.86
CA ASN A 57 13.24 1.08 -19.02
C ASN A 57 14.20 0.75 -17.86
N PRO A 58 14.86 -0.43 -17.89
CA PRO A 58 15.74 -0.88 -16.81
C PRO A 58 16.98 0.02 -16.61
N ASP A 59 17.36 0.77 -17.64
CA ASP A 59 18.50 1.70 -17.62
C ASP A 59 18.18 3.06 -16.97
N ALA A 60 16.90 3.31 -16.64
CA ALA A 60 16.49 4.56 -15.98
C ALA A 60 17.13 4.73 -14.59
N TYR A 61 17.16 3.63 -13.82
CA TYR A 61 17.79 3.55 -12.50
C TYR A 61 17.96 2.09 -12.07
N ASP A 62 18.90 1.84 -11.17
CA ASP A 62 19.04 0.54 -10.51
C ASP A 62 17.96 0.38 -9.43
N LEU A 63 16.87 -0.33 -9.78
CA LEU A 63 15.78 -0.61 -8.85
C LEU A 63 16.24 -1.37 -7.61
N ALA A 64 17.23 -2.27 -7.71
CA ALA A 64 17.69 -3.03 -6.55
C ALA A 64 18.36 -2.12 -5.52
N THR A 65 19.16 -1.16 -5.98
CA THR A 65 19.77 -0.13 -5.12
C THR A 65 18.73 0.86 -4.59
N CYS A 66 17.72 1.21 -5.38
CA CYS A 66 16.70 2.20 -5.01
C CYS A 66 15.51 1.66 -4.21
N ALA A 67 15.32 0.34 -4.11
CA ALA A 67 14.12 -0.26 -3.52
C ALA A 67 13.88 0.17 -2.07
N ALA A 68 14.90 0.07 -1.22
CA ALA A 68 14.80 0.44 0.19
C ALA A 68 14.39 1.91 0.40
N PRO A 69 15.10 2.92 -0.15
CA PRO A 69 14.71 4.32 0.03
C PRO A 69 13.33 4.67 -0.55
N LEU A 70 12.89 4.00 -1.63
CA LEU A 70 11.55 4.18 -2.19
C LEU A 70 10.45 3.68 -1.22
N ILE A 71 10.65 2.51 -0.62
CA ILE A 71 9.73 1.97 0.39
C ILE A 71 9.74 2.83 1.65
N ASP A 72 10.92 3.23 2.13
CA ASP A 72 11.06 4.12 3.28
C ASP A 72 10.37 5.46 3.05
N CYS A 73 10.43 6.00 1.83
CA CYS A 73 9.71 7.21 1.46
C CYS A 73 8.20 7.04 1.62
N TYR A 74 7.65 5.94 1.11
CA TYR A 74 6.21 5.65 1.24
C TYR A 74 5.80 5.49 2.71
N LEU A 75 6.53 4.67 3.48
CA LEU A 75 6.25 4.43 4.90
C LEU A 75 6.46 5.69 5.75
N GLY A 76 7.47 6.50 5.44
CA GLY A 76 7.70 7.80 6.06
C GLY A 76 6.57 8.78 5.78
N GLY A 77 6.06 8.79 4.54
CA GLY A 77 4.87 9.55 4.16
C GLY A 77 3.65 9.19 5.01
N LEU A 78 3.40 7.89 5.22
CA LEU A 78 2.29 7.42 6.08
C LEU A 78 2.41 7.90 7.53
N LYS A 79 3.63 8.08 8.06
CA LYS A 79 3.83 8.60 9.42
C LYS A 79 3.41 10.06 9.56
N VAL A 80 3.55 10.85 8.49
CA VAL A 80 3.34 12.31 8.51
C VAL A 80 1.95 12.67 7.98
N SER A 81 1.48 12.01 6.93
CA SER A 81 0.24 12.33 6.22
C SER A 81 -0.40 11.06 5.68
N PRO A 82 -0.97 10.20 6.56
CA PRO A 82 -1.62 8.98 6.14
C PRO A 82 -2.92 9.28 5.36
N PRO A 83 -3.40 8.34 4.53
CA PRO A 83 -4.75 8.40 4.02
C PRO A 83 -5.75 8.31 5.19
N VAL A 84 -6.81 9.12 5.14
CA VAL A 84 -7.83 9.22 6.21
C VAL A 84 -9.25 9.11 5.68
N CYS A 85 -9.46 8.40 4.57
CA CYS A 85 -10.77 8.32 3.92
C CYS A 85 -11.74 7.42 4.71
N ARG A 86 -12.24 7.91 5.85
CA ARG A 86 -13.39 7.26 6.49
C ARG A 86 -14.53 7.24 5.48
N PRO A 87 -15.20 6.10 5.23
CA PRO A 87 -16.48 6.13 4.55
C PRO A 87 -17.37 7.07 5.34
N SER A 88 -17.77 8.17 4.71
CA SER A 88 -18.74 9.11 5.29
C SER A 88 -19.93 8.29 5.74
N ALA A 89 -20.16 8.26 7.07
CA ALA A 89 -21.27 7.55 7.67
C ALA A 89 -22.56 7.96 6.94
N THR A 90 -23.18 7.00 6.24
CA THR A 90 -24.53 7.10 5.68
C THR A 90 -24.83 8.44 5.02
N MET A 91 -24.30 8.65 3.82
CA MET A 91 -24.96 9.55 2.88
C MET A 91 -26.19 8.80 2.34
N SER A 92 -27.29 8.85 3.09
CA SER A 92 -28.60 8.39 2.63
C SER A 92 -29.01 9.25 1.45
N TRP A 93 -28.80 8.74 0.24
CA TRP A 93 -29.30 9.35 -0.98
C TRP A 93 -30.83 9.13 -1.06
N PRO A 94 -31.62 10.16 -1.39
CA PRO A 94 -33.08 10.05 -1.51
C PRO A 94 -33.53 9.22 -2.71
#